data_AF-A0A970KJN8-F1
#
_entry.id   AF-A0A970KJN8-F1
#
_cell.length_a   1.000
_cell.length_b   1.000
_cell.length_c   1.000
_cell.angle_alpha   90.00
_cell.angle_beta   90.00
_cell.angle_gamma   90.00
#
_symmetry.space_group_name_H-M   'P 1'
#
loop_
_entity.id
_entity.type
_entity.pdbx_description
1 polymer ?
#
loop_
_entity_poly.entity_id
_entity_poly.type
_entity_poly.pdbx_seq_one_letter_code
_entity_poly.pdbx_strand_id
1 'polypeptide(L)'
;MHDTRSKTVILADGNFPTHPVPLALLQGAHRVVCCDGAAVKLLDAGREPDWIVGDLDSLPASLRTRYTARLVVDPCQEVNDLTKAIRFCKAQGWHDWVILGASGLREDHTLGNISLLVEHAHDTPGASLVTDTGRFTPLYASGSIASHAGQRISIFSFDPATGITSRGLRYPLERLRLARWWQATLNEAQGTAFELDFNGGPLLVYASHAPVSPDAALRADLPVALTIAGSDSGGNAGIQADLRAFHAMRVHGCTAIAALTAQNPDGVRDIQLASAENLGLQLDAILESYAVAALKTGMLATSELINVVAGRLAAYPGILKVIDPVMVATSGARLLADEAVAALREKLLPLATLVTPNLPEAEVLADARLDSDAAIMAAARALTARYGCGVLLKGGHDRARPSRDLLSLPDGNLWWLATPVIAEPRSTHGTGCTLSAAIAAALAKGRSLLEAVVDGKAFVYESIRTGRGLGPRATVLGQPGHLPRSVVSLAAAPV
;
A
#
# COMPACT_ATOMS: atom_id res chain seq x y z
N MET A 1 -0.45 33.33 18.77
CA MET A 1 -0.51 31.96 19.32
C MET A 1 -1.97 31.56 19.40
N HIS A 2 -2.50 30.85 18.39
CA HIS A 2 -3.78 30.16 18.54
C HIS A 2 -3.47 28.71 18.90
N ASP A 3 -3.89 28.30 20.08
CA ASP A 3 -3.85 26.92 20.54
C ASP A 3 -4.84 26.11 19.68
N THR A 4 -4.33 25.34 18.72
CA THR A 4 -5.12 24.55 17.76
C THR A 4 -5.10 23.06 18.11
N ARG A 5 -5.67 22.70 19.27
CA ARG A 5 -6.09 21.32 19.58
C ARG A 5 -7.63 21.37 19.58
N SER A 6 -8.38 20.80 18.64
CA SER A 6 -8.28 19.45 18.06
C SER A 6 -8.73 19.46 16.57
N LYS A 7 -8.57 18.34 15.84
CA LYS A 7 -9.11 18.15 14.47
C LYS A 7 -9.68 16.75 14.35
N THR A 8 -11.00 16.68 14.25
CA THR A 8 -11.77 15.44 14.05
C THR A 8 -11.91 15.19 12.55
N VAL A 9 -11.59 13.98 12.07
CA VAL A 9 -11.90 13.59 10.69
C VAL A 9 -13.07 12.64 10.69
N ILE A 10 -14.09 12.95 9.90
CA ILE A 10 -15.20 12.05 9.61
C ILE A 10 -14.93 11.42 8.24
N LEU A 11 -14.71 10.11 8.19
CA LEU A 11 -14.47 9.39 6.94
C LEU A 11 -15.77 8.74 6.45
N ALA A 12 -16.31 9.27 5.36
CA ALA A 12 -17.53 8.79 4.71
C ALA A 12 -17.25 7.61 3.77
N ASP A 13 -18.30 6.89 3.38
CA ASP A 13 -18.20 5.72 2.51
C ASP A 13 -18.23 6.06 1.00
N GLY A 14 -17.27 6.85 0.55
CA GLY A 14 -17.00 7.11 -0.87
C GLY A 14 -15.65 6.52 -1.29
N ASN A 15 -15.04 7.13 -2.31
CA ASN A 15 -13.66 6.79 -2.67
C ASN A 15 -12.72 7.23 -1.56
N PHE A 16 -11.79 6.35 -1.20
CA PHE A 16 -10.76 6.69 -0.24
C PHE A 16 -9.85 7.79 -0.83
N PRO A 17 -9.47 8.82 -0.06
CA PRO A 17 -8.69 9.93 -0.59
C PRO A 17 -7.34 9.47 -1.17
N THR A 18 -6.97 10.03 -2.32
CA THR A 18 -5.68 9.76 -2.99
C THR A 18 -4.82 11.01 -3.13
N HIS A 19 -5.42 12.20 -3.04
CA HIS A 19 -4.71 13.46 -3.17
C HIS A 19 -3.93 13.80 -1.88
N PRO A 20 -2.73 14.43 -1.96
CA PRO A 20 -1.90 14.73 -0.79
C PRO A 20 -2.61 15.57 0.28
N VAL A 21 -3.49 16.51 -0.11
CA VAL A 21 -4.20 17.40 0.82
C VAL A 21 -5.16 16.63 1.75
N PRO A 22 -6.16 15.88 1.27
CA PRO A 22 -7.02 15.09 2.15
C PRO A 22 -6.25 13.98 2.88
N LEU A 23 -5.19 13.40 2.28
CA LEU A 23 -4.33 12.43 2.98
C LEU A 23 -3.58 13.04 4.17
N ALA A 24 -3.04 14.26 4.03
CA ALA A 24 -2.37 14.97 5.11
C ALA A 24 -3.36 15.36 6.23
N LEU A 25 -4.59 15.74 5.86
CA LEU A 25 -5.67 15.98 6.84
C LEU A 25 -6.05 14.71 7.59
N LEU A 26 -6.13 13.58 6.88
CA LEU A 26 -6.31 12.30 7.51
C LEU A 26 -5.12 12.05 8.44
N GLN A 27 -3.89 11.89 7.97
CA GLN A 27 -2.70 11.59 8.78
C GLN A 27 -2.53 12.50 10.01
N GLY A 28 -2.79 13.81 9.87
CA GLY A 28 -2.71 14.78 10.97
C GLY A 28 -3.94 14.84 11.88
N ALA A 29 -5.00 14.07 11.61
CA ALA A 29 -6.20 14.03 12.44
C ALA A 29 -5.88 13.47 13.82
N HIS A 30 -6.36 14.13 14.87
CA HIS A 30 -6.24 13.63 16.23
C HIS A 30 -7.17 12.45 16.49
N ARG A 31 -8.31 12.43 15.80
CA ARG A 31 -9.29 11.35 15.84
C ARG A 31 -9.96 11.12 14.50
N VAL A 32 -10.31 9.88 14.22
CA VAL A 32 -11.03 9.45 13.02
C VAL A 32 -12.32 8.74 13.42
N VAL A 33 -13.43 9.39 13.08
CA VAL A 33 -14.78 8.82 13.16
C VAL A 33 -15.11 8.27 11.78
N CYS A 34 -15.24 6.96 11.68
CA CYS A 34 -15.43 6.28 10.41
C CYS A 34 -16.88 5.87 10.26
N CYS A 35 -17.49 6.15 9.11
CA CYS A 35 -18.71 5.42 8.72
C CYS A 35 -18.35 3.92 8.59
N ASP A 36 -19.24 3.03 9.00
CA ASP A 36 -19.05 1.57 8.93
C ASP A 36 -18.60 1.05 7.56
N GLY A 37 -19.18 1.54 6.46
CA GLY A 37 -18.75 1.21 5.09
C GLY A 37 -17.31 1.64 4.76
N ALA A 38 -16.78 2.66 5.43
CA ALA A 38 -15.43 3.15 5.23
C ALA A 38 -14.36 2.47 6.11
N ALA A 39 -14.76 1.68 7.11
CA ALA A 39 -13.85 1.13 8.11
C ALA A 39 -12.77 0.21 7.52
N VAL A 40 -13.15 -0.64 6.56
CA VAL A 40 -12.20 -1.54 5.87
C VAL A 40 -11.16 -0.74 5.09
N LYS A 41 -11.59 0.29 4.36
CA LYS A 41 -10.71 1.14 3.54
C LYS A 41 -9.67 1.87 4.41
N LEU A 42 -10.07 2.32 5.60
CA LEU A 42 -9.16 2.96 6.55
C LEU A 42 -8.09 1.98 7.08
N LEU A 43 -8.48 0.74 7.37
CA LEU A 43 -7.57 -0.31 7.83
C LEU A 43 -6.60 -0.74 6.74
N ASP A 44 -7.06 -0.86 5.49
CA ASP A 44 -6.19 -1.15 4.34
C ASP A 44 -5.14 -0.05 4.12
N ALA A 45 -5.48 1.19 4.48
CA ALA A 45 -4.56 2.33 4.48
C ALA A 45 -3.60 2.34 5.70
N GLY A 46 -3.66 1.34 6.57
CA GLY A 46 -2.76 1.17 7.71
C GLY A 46 -3.12 2.03 8.94
N ARG A 47 -4.38 2.46 9.04
CA ARG A 47 -4.84 3.27 10.18
C ARG A 47 -6.06 2.66 10.87
N GLU A 48 -6.07 2.74 12.19
CA GLU A 48 -7.18 2.28 13.02
C GLU A 48 -8.25 3.38 13.17
N PRO A 49 -9.55 3.04 13.11
CA PRO A 49 -10.61 3.95 13.50
C PRO A 49 -10.66 4.14 15.02
N ASP A 50 -10.89 5.39 15.46
CA ASP A 50 -11.19 5.68 16.87
C ASP A 50 -12.64 5.33 17.20
N TRP A 51 -13.53 5.57 16.25
CA TRP A 51 -14.96 5.25 16.34
C TRP A 51 -15.47 4.76 14.99
N ILE A 52 -16.39 3.80 15.02
CA ILE A 52 -17.14 3.35 13.84
C ILE A 52 -18.62 3.62 14.09
N VAL A 53 -19.25 4.38 13.21
CA VAL A 53 -20.63 4.85 13.35
C VAL A 53 -21.45 4.42 12.14
N GLY A 54 -22.63 3.88 12.36
CA GLY A 54 -23.54 3.44 11.30
C GLY A 54 -24.63 2.51 11.84
N ASP A 55 -25.36 1.86 10.94
CA ASP A 55 -26.23 0.73 11.30
C ASP A 55 -25.47 -0.61 11.39
N LEU A 56 -24.17 -0.57 11.06
CA LEU A 56 -23.21 -1.66 11.03
C LEU A 56 -23.44 -2.71 9.94
N ASP A 57 -24.38 -2.51 9.01
CA ASP A 57 -24.72 -3.51 7.99
C ASP A 57 -23.53 -3.85 7.07
N SER A 58 -22.70 -2.84 6.82
CA SER A 58 -21.56 -2.87 5.92
C SER A 58 -20.27 -3.32 6.60
N LEU A 59 -20.28 -3.49 7.94
CA LEU A 59 -19.11 -3.90 8.71
C LEU A 59 -19.01 -5.43 8.82
N PRO A 60 -17.89 -6.07 8.39
CA PRO A 60 -17.68 -7.50 8.56
C PRO A 60 -17.75 -7.96 10.03
N ALA A 61 -18.25 -9.18 10.27
CA ALA A 61 -18.43 -9.74 11.62
C ALA A 61 -17.13 -9.76 12.46
N SER A 62 -15.99 -9.99 11.81
CA SER A 62 -14.66 -9.93 12.45
C SER A 62 -14.35 -8.54 12.99
N LEU A 63 -14.65 -7.48 12.23
CA LEU A 63 -14.43 -6.10 12.65
C LEU A 63 -15.45 -5.65 13.70
N ARG A 64 -16.71 -6.11 13.63
CA ARG A 64 -17.71 -5.87 14.68
C ARG A 64 -17.25 -6.40 16.04
N THR A 65 -16.65 -7.59 16.04
CA THR A 65 -16.10 -8.21 17.26
C THR A 65 -14.84 -7.47 17.75
N ARG A 66 -13.96 -7.09 16.82
CA ARG A 66 -12.70 -6.39 17.16
C ARG A 66 -12.93 -5.01 17.80
N TYR A 67 -13.92 -4.26 17.30
CA TYR A 67 -14.13 -2.87 17.68
C TYR A 67 -15.34 -2.65 18.58
N THR A 68 -15.88 -3.68 19.25
CA THR A 68 -17.13 -3.59 20.03
C THR A 68 -17.19 -2.39 20.98
N ALA A 69 -16.09 -2.02 21.63
CA ALA A 69 -16.03 -0.85 22.53
C ALA A 69 -16.01 0.53 21.82
N ARG A 70 -15.86 0.56 20.50
CA ARG A 70 -15.75 1.74 19.63
C ARG A 70 -16.88 1.83 18.59
N LEU A 71 -17.85 0.91 18.64
CA LEU A 71 -19.01 0.93 17.75
C LEU A 71 -20.09 1.84 18.31
N VAL A 72 -20.65 2.68 17.45
CA VAL A 72 -21.83 3.50 17.73
C VAL A 72 -22.91 3.07 16.76
N VAL A 73 -23.93 2.39 17.29
CA VAL A 73 -25.04 1.87 16.49
C VAL A 73 -26.16 2.88 16.48
N ASP A 74 -26.52 3.34 15.28
CA ASP A 74 -27.74 4.08 15.04
C ASP A 74 -28.56 3.34 13.96
N PRO A 75 -29.65 2.65 14.35
CA PRO A 75 -30.42 1.80 13.45
C PRO A 75 -31.32 2.60 12.49
N CYS A 76 -31.35 3.94 12.59
CA CYS A 76 -32.20 4.77 11.75
C CYS A 76 -31.84 4.63 10.26
N GLN A 77 -32.81 4.18 9.46
CA GLN A 77 -32.68 3.99 8.02
C GLN A 77 -33.09 5.23 7.21
N GLU A 78 -33.66 6.24 7.87
CA GLU A 78 -34.12 7.47 7.22
C GLU A 78 -32.96 8.48 7.00
N VAL A 79 -31.80 8.23 7.60
CA VAL A 79 -30.60 9.07 7.48
C VAL A 79 -29.39 8.24 7.09
N ASN A 80 -28.49 8.82 6.31
CA ASN A 80 -27.25 8.15 5.90
C ASN A 80 -26.21 8.10 7.04
N ASP A 81 -25.18 7.27 6.89
CA ASP A 81 -24.18 7.06 7.94
C ASP A 81 -23.30 8.28 8.19
N LEU A 82 -23.12 9.15 7.20
CA LEU A 82 -22.45 10.41 7.39
C LEU A 82 -23.22 11.32 8.36
N THR A 83 -24.56 11.36 8.25
CA THR A 83 -25.42 12.10 9.18
C THR A 83 -25.30 11.54 10.60
N LYS A 84 -25.32 10.20 10.73
CA LYS A 84 -25.13 9.51 12.02
C LYS A 84 -23.79 9.88 12.65
N ALA A 85 -22.70 9.86 11.86
CA ALA A 85 -21.36 10.23 12.30
C ALA A 85 -21.25 11.71 12.73
N ILE A 86 -21.87 12.64 11.99
CA ILE A 86 -21.90 14.06 12.36
C ILE A 86 -22.67 14.27 13.66
N ARG A 87 -23.85 13.64 13.82
CA ARG A 87 -24.65 13.70 15.04
C ARG A 87 -23.89 13.16 16.24
N PHE A 88 -23.18 12.03 16.06
CA PHE A 88 -22.31 11.48 17.09
C PHE A 88 -21.20 12.47 17.48
N CYS A 89 -20.48 13.05 16.51
CA CYS A 89 -19.44 14.04 16.80
C CYS A 89 -19.99 15.24 17.60
N LYS A 90 -21.16 15.77 17.20
CA LYS A 90 -21.84 16.85 17.92
C LYS A 90 -22.24 16.45 19.34
N ALA A 91 -22.78 15.25 19.53
CA ALA A 91 -23.15 14.74 20.86
C ALA A 91 -21.94 14.60 21.79
N GLN A 92 -20.74 14.35 21.25
CA GLN A 92 -19.48 14.32 21.99
C GLN A 92 -18.87 15.72 22.21
N GLY A 93 -19.51 16.79 21.72
CA GLY A 93 -18.98 18.16 21.78
C GLY A 93 -17.82 18.42 20.83
N TRP A 94 -17.61 17.58 19.80
CA TRP A 94 -16.55 17.74 18.81
C TRP A 94 -17.06 18.60 17.65
N HIS A 95 -16.81 19.91 17.74
CA HIS A 95 -17.25 20.91 16.77
C HIS A 95 -16.14 21.32 15.79
N ASP A 96 -15.14 20.47 15.56
CA ASP A 96 -13.94 20.75 14.78
C ASP A 96 -13.68 19.66 13.72
N TRP A 97 -14.72 19.31 12.97
CA TRP A 97 -14.67 18.19 12.04
C TRP A 97 -14.42 18.56 10.58
N VAL A 98 -13.71 17.68 9.87
CA VAL A 98 -13.55 17.70 8.41
C VAL A 98 -14.04 16.38 7.84
N ILE A 99 -14.89 16.44 6.81
CA ILE A 99 -15.40 15.26 6.13
C ILE A 99 -14.47 14.89 4.97
N LEU A 100 -14.03 13.64 4.93
CA LEU A 100 -13.25 13.04 3.85
C LEU A 100 -14.00 11.87 3.23
N GLY A 101 -13.65 11.51 2.00
CA GLY A 101 -14.21 10.33 1.34
C GLY A 101 -15.70 10.43 1.03
N ALA A 102 -16.25 11.63 0.90
CA ALA A 102 -17.70 11.84 0.70
C ALA A 102 -18.16 11.79 -0.77
N SER A 103 -17.28 11.42 -1.71
CA SER A 103 -17.54 11.43 -3.15
C SER A 103 -16.94 10.22 -3.87
N GLY A 104 -17.42 9.94 -5.09
CA GLY A 104 -16.70 9.11 -6.08
C GLY A 104 -17.15 7.66 -6.26
N LEU A 105 -18.08 7.17 -5.43
CA LEU A 105 -18.77 5.89 -5.67
C LEU A 105 -20.12 6.08 -6.36
N ARG A 106 -20.90 7.05 -5.85
CA ARG A 106 -22.27 7.34 -6.26
C ARG A 106 -22.51 8.85 -6.28
N GLU A 107 -22.96 9.37 -7.41
CA GLU A 107 -23.18 10.81 -7.61
C GLU A 107 -24.33 11.33 -6.75
N ASP A 108 -25.39 10.54 -6.58
CA ASP A 108 -26.54 10.88 -5.74
C ASP A 108 -26.14 11.00 -4.25
N HIS A 109 -25.29 10.09 -3.76
CA HIS A 109 -24.72 10.18 -2.41
C HIS A 109 -23.81 11.41 -2.25
N THR A 110 -23.04 11.74 -3.30
CA THR A 110 -22.15 12.91 -3.27
C THR A 110 -22.93 14.20 -3.08
N LEU A 111 -24.04 14.37 -3.80
CA LEU A 111 -24.94 15.52 -3.64
C LEU A 111 -25.57 15.56 -2.25
N GLY A 112 -26.01 14.41 -1.73
CA GLY A 112 -26.53 14.31 -0.36
C GLY A 112 -25.51 14.74 0.68
N ASN A 113 -24.27 14.25 0.60
CA ASN A 113 -23.19 14.59 1.54
C ASN A 113 -22.83 16.07 1.51
N ILE A 114 -22.83 16.69 0.32
CA ILE A 114 -22.62 18.13 0.17
C ILE A 114 -23.76 18.93 0.82
N SER A 115 -25.01 18.49 0.66
CA SER A 115 -26.16 19.12 1.32
C SER A 115 -26.08 19.04 2.84
N LEU A 116 -25.69 17.87 3.38
CA LEU A 116 -25.56 17.65 4.82
C LEU A 116 -24.50 18.53 5.48
N LEU A 117 -23.40 18.82 4.77
CA LEU A 117 -22.40 19.77 5.25
C LEU A 117 -23.05 21.12 5.55
N VAL A 118 -23.91 21.61 4.66
CA VAL A 118 -24.55 22.91 4.77
C VAL A 118 -25.65 22.93 5.83
N GLU A 119 -26.36 21.82 6.02
CA GLU A 119 -27.36 21.69 7.08
C GLU A 119 -26.74 21.65 8.47
N HIS A 120 -25.62 20.94 8.63
CA HIS A 120 -25.07 20.67 9.96
C HIS A 120 -23.89 21.56 10.37
N ALA A 121 -23.29 22.34 9.47
CA ALA A 121 -22.12 23.15 9.82
C ALA A 121 -22.43 24.52 10.47
N HIS A 122 -23.70 24.93 10.58
CA HIS A 122 -24.08 26.26 11.09
C HIS A 122 -23.43 26.58 12.45
N ASP A 123 -23.47 25.62 13.37
CA ASP A 123 -22.90 25.76 14.73
C ASP A 123 -21.52 25.11 14.86
N THR A 124 -20.79 24.97 13.75
CA THR A 124 -19.50 24.26 13.71
C THR A 124 -18.49 25.05 12.88
N PRO A 125 -17.88 26.10 13.45
CA PRO A 125 -16.88 26.90 12.76
C PRO A 125 -15.72 26.03 12.26
N GLY A 126 -15.41 26.12 10.96
CA GLY A 126 -14.33 25.36 10.33
C GLY A 126 -14.73 24.00 9.75
N ALA A 127 -15.99 23.58 9.91
CA ALA A 127 -16.55 22.43 9.22
C ALA A 127 -16.36 22.54 7.70
N SER A 128 -15.87 21.48 7.08
CA SER A 128 -15.67 21.45 5.64
C SER A 128 -15.67 20.01 5.12
N LEU A 129 -15.92 19.87 3.82
CA LEU A 129 -15.79 18.60 3.10
C LEU A 129 -14.64 18.74 2.11
N VAL A 130 -13.69 17.80 2.17
CA VAL A 130 -12.50 17.82 1.31
C VAL A 130 -12.49 16.58 0.43
N THR A 131 -12.44 16.79 -0.87
CA THR A 131 -12.30 15.75 -1.90
C THR A 131 -10.88 15.75 -2.45
N ASP A 132 -10.58 14.84 -3.37
CA ASP A 132 -9.31 14.85 -4.10
C ASP A 132 -9.16 16.04 -5.07
N THR A 133 -10.26 16.76 -5.36
CA THR A 133 -10.25 17.88 -6.31
C THR A 133 -10.26 19.25 -5.62
N GLY A 134 -10.78 19.35 -4.41
CA GLY A 134 -10.86 20.61 -3.68
C GLY A 134 -11.53 20.53 -2.32
N ARG A 135 -11.87 21.68 -1.77
CA ARG A 135 -12.55 21.86 -0.49
C ARG A 135 -13.87 22.59 -0.68
N PHE A 136 -14.92 22.03 -0.11
CA PHE A 136 -16.21 22.68 0.10
C PHE A 136 -16.27 23.29 1.50
N THR A 137 -16.57 24.58 1.57
CA THR A 137 -16.64 25.36 2.82
C THR A 137 -18.01 26.06 2.88
N PRO A 138 -18.85 25.75 3.89
CA PRO A 138 -20.11 26.44 4.08
C PRO A 138 -19.86 27.82 4.72
N LEU A 139 -20.63 28.82 4.29
CA LEU A 139 -20.61 30.17 4.83
C LEU A 139 -22.02 30.60 5.23
N TYR A 140 -22.15 31.10 6.45
CA TYR A 140 -23.41 31.58 7.03
C TYR A 140 -23.42 33.10 7.23
N ALA A 141 -22.29 33.76 6.98
CA ALA A 141 -22.15 35.21 7.03
C ALA A 141 -21.10 35.66 5.99
N SER A 142 -21.16 36.94 5.65
CA SER A 142 -20.17 37.59 4.79
C SER A 142 -18.75 37.48 5.37
N GLY A 143 -17.76 37.36 4.51
CA GLY A 143 -16.38 37.17 4.96
C GLY A 143 -15.34 37.09 3.85
N SER A 144 -14.09 37.01 4.28
CA SER A 144 -12.92 36.81 3.42
C SER A 144 -12.48 35.35 3.48
N ILE A 145 -12.19 34.77 2.31
CA ILE A 145 -11.76 33.39 2.16
C ILE A 145 -10.35 33.41 1.60
N ALA A 146 -9.43 32.70 2.27
CA ALA A 146 -8.07 32.52 1.79
C ALA A 146 -8.06 31.77 0.46
N SER A 147 -7.25 32.24 -0.49
CA SER A 147 -7.10 31.66 -1.82
C SER A 147 -5.68 31.85 -2.36
N HIS A 148 -5.44 31.47 -3.60
CA HIS A 148 -4.27 31.90 -4.36
C HIS A 148 -4.69 32.35 -5.77
N ALA A 149 -3.87 33.17 -6.41
CA ALA A 149 -4.12 33.57 -7.79
C ALA A 149 -4.24 32.34 -8.69
N GLY A 150 -5.24 32.32 -9.58
CA GLY A 150 -5.50 31.20 -10.48
C GLY A 150 -6.32 30.05 -9.88
N GLN A 151 -6.67 30.10 -8.60
CA GLN A 151 -7.46 29.04 -7.96
C GLN A 151 -8.89 29.03 -8.49
N ARG A 152 -9.41 27.85 -8.87
CA ARG A 152 -10.79 27.72 -9.34
C ARG A 152 -11.76 27.78 -8.17
N ILE A 153 -12.72 28.70 -8.24
CA ILE A 153 -13.74 28.94 -7.23
C ILE A 153 -15.11 28.71 -7.83
N SER A 154 -15.96 27.98 -7.12
CA SER A 154 -17.40 27.87 -7.42
C SER A 154 -18.20 28.26 -6.19
N ILE A 155 -19.27 29.03 -6.39
CA ILE A 155 -20.16 29.51 -5.32
C ILE A 155 -21.55 28.96 -5.58
N PHE A 156 -22.14 28.34 -4.56
CA PHE A 156 -23.48 27.81 -4.60
C PHE A 156 -24.32 28.51 -3.53
N SER A 157 -25.58 28.80 -3.85
CA SER A 157 -26.56 29.32 -2.89
C SER A 157 -27.63 28.27 -2.63
N PHE A 158 -27.96 28.06 -1.36
CA PHE A 158 -29.11 27.25 -0.95
C PHE A 158 -30.38 28.08 -0.78
N ASP A 159 -30.25 29.40 -0.77
CA ASP A 159 -31.36 30.34 -0.80
C ASP A 159 -31.33 31.18 -2.10
N PRO A 160 -32.28 30.97 -3.03
CA PRO A 160 -32.36 31.75 -4.27
C PRO A 160 -32.62 33.26 -4.07
N ALA A 161 -33.10 33.68 -2.89
CA ALA A 161 -33.33 35.08 -2.59
C ALA A 161 -32.03 35.82 -2.20
N THR A 162 -31.01 35.09 -1.76
CA THR A 162 -29.72 35.64 -1.32
C THR A 162 -28.99 36.30 -2.49
N GLY A 163 -28.76 37.61 -2.38
CA GLY A 163 -27.97 38.38 -3.34
C GLY A 163 -26.49 38.38 -2.93
N ILE A 164 -25.61 37.95 -3.84
CA ILE A 164 -24.18 37.74 -3.56
C ILE A 164 -23.36 38.78 -4.32
N THR A 165 -22.46 39.46 -3.60
CA THR A 165 -21.45 40.35 -4.16
C THR A 165 -20.07 39.79 -3.87
N SER A 166 -19.16 39.80 -4.85
CA SER A 166 -17.79 39.29 -4.66
C SER A 166 -16.72 40.31 -5.04
N ARG A 167 -15.57 40.25 -4.34
CA ARG A 167 -14.36 41.04 -4.64
C ARG A 167 -13.14 40.12 -4.67
N GLY A 168 -12.21 40.36 -5.59
CA GLY A 168 -11.01 39.53 -5.75
C GLY A 168 -11.23 38.24 -6.56
N LEU A 169 -12.38 38.09 -7.21
CA LEU A 169 -12.65 37.06 -8.22
C LEU A 169 -12.54 37.65 -9.63
N ARG A 170 -12.07 36.85 -10.58
CA ARG A 170 -11.90 37.23 -11.99
C ARG A 170 -13.21 37.65 -12.65
N TYR A 171 -14.31 37.01 -12.27
CA TYR A 171 -15.67 37.39 -12.66
C TYR A 171 -16.43 37.86 -11.41
N PRO A 172 -16.41 39.17 -11.09
CA PRO A 172 -17.12 39.70 -9.91
C PRO A 172 -18.62 39.41 -9.98
N LEU A 173 -19.20 39.12 -8.82
CA LEU A 173 -20.65 39.03 -8.64
C LEU A 173 -21.14 40.38 -8.10
N GLU A 174 -22.23 40.90 -8.65
CA GLU A 174 -22.83 42.17 -8.22
C GLU A 174 -24.28 41.95 -7.81
N ARG A 175 -24.52 41.72 -6.51
CA ARG A 175 -25.84 41.36 -5.97
C ARG A 175 -26.55 40.25 -6.76
N LEU A 176 -25.78 39.31 -7.31
CA LEU A 176 -26.29 38.25 -8.16
C LEU A 176 -27.09 37.25 -7.32
N ARG A 177 -28.29 36.89 -7.78
CA ARG A 177 -29.11 35.84 -7.19
C ARG A 177 -28.98 34.57 -8.01
N LEU A 178 -28.49 33.50 -7.38
CA LEU A 178 -28.27 32.22 -8.04
C LEU A 178 -29.58 31.41 -8.04
N ALA A 179 -30.34 31.49 -9.13
CA ALA A 179 -31.54 30.68 -9.33
C ALA A 179 -31.18 29.21 -9.65
N ARG A 180 -29.97 28.94 -10.14
CA ARG A 180 -29.44 27.61 -10.49
C ARG A 180 -28.00 27.47 -10.03
N TRP A 181 -27.64 26.28 -9.54
CA TRP A 181 -26.34 26.00 -8.93
C TRP A 181 -25.13 26.15 -9.89
N TRP A 182 -25.33 26.09 -11.20
CA TRP A 182 -24.24 26.24 -12.18
C TRP A 182 -23.84 27.69 -12.44
N GLN A 183 -24.66 28.68 -12.05
CA GLN A 183 -24.52 30.08 -12.48
C GLN A 183 -23.29 30.81 -11.94
N ALA A 184 -22.69 30.34 -10.85
CA ALA A 184 -21.44 30.89 -10.30
C ALA A 184 -20.36 29.81 -10.12
N THR A 185 -20.33 28.86 -11.04
CA THR A 185 -19.26 27.85 -11.12
C THR A 185 -18.13 28.33 -12.05
N LEU A 186 -16.93 27.78 -11.87
CA LEU A 186 -15.75 28.03 -12.74
C LEU A 186 -15.22 29.48 -12.71
N ASN A 187 -15.35 30.17 -11.58
CA ASN A 187 -14.67 31.44 -11.34
C ASN A 187 -13.21 31.22 -10.92
N GLU A 188 -12.44 32.29 -10.81
CA GLU A 188 -11.00 32.23 -10.51
C GLU A 188 -10.63 33.32 -9.49
N ALA A 189 -9.92 32.95 -8.42
CA ALA A 189 -9.41 33.93 -7.46
C ALA A 189 -8.21 34.67 -8.04
N GLN A 190 -8.12 35.99 -7.79
CA GLN A 190 -7.08 36.86 -8.34
C GLN A 190 -5.91 37.09 -7.37
N GLY A 191 -6.06 36.72 -6.10
CA GLY A 191 -5.07 36.99 -5.07
C GLY A 191 -5.06 35.97 -3.94
N THR A 192 -4.45 36.33 -2.82
CA THR A 192 -4.30 35.47 -1.64
C THR A 192 -5.60 35.33 -0.82
N ALA A 193 -6.62 36.09 -1.16
CA ALA A 193 -7.97 35.97 -0.63
C ALA A 193 -8.98 36.60 -1.60
N PHE A 194 -10.25 36.24 -1.43
CA PHE A 194 -11.39 36.93 -2.03
C PHE A 194 -12.49 37.13 -0.99
N GLU A 195 -13.36 38.10 -1.23
CA GLU A 195 -14.43 38.47 -0.31
C GLU A 195 -15.78 38.13 -0.91
N LEU A 196 -16.70 37.66 -0.06
CA LEU A 196 -18.11 37.47 -0.38
C LEU A 196 -18.95 38.29 0.60
N ASP A 197 -19.77 39.17 0.05
CA ASP A 197 -20.76 39.98 0.77
C ASP A 197 -22.17 39.52 0.36
N PHE A 198 -22.96 39.09 1.34
CA PHE A 198 -24.31 38.60 1.18
C PHE A 198 -25.09 38.75 2.50
N ASN A 199 -26.41 38.88 2.36
CA ASN A 199 -27.36 38.90 3.47
C ASN A 199 -28.40 37.78 3.25
N GLY A 200 -28.60 36.94 4.26
CA GLY A 200 -29.23 35.63 4.10
C GLY A 200 -28.18 34.51 4.05
N GLY A 201 -28.58 33.31 3.63
CA GLY A 201 -27.69 32.16 3.56
C GLY A 201 -28.43 30.84 3.80
N PRO A 202 -27.74 29.69 3.65
CA PRO A 202 -26.29 29.55 3.55
C PRO A 202 -25.73 29.55 2.11
N LEU A 203 -24.46 29.96 1.99
CA LEU A 203 -23.65 29.75 0.79
C LEU A 203 -22.72 28.55 0.98
N LEU A 204 -22.35 27.92 -0.13
CA LEU A 204 -21.32 26.90 -0.17
C LEU A 204 -20.26 27.29 -1.19
N VAL A 205 -19.01 27.32 -0.77
CA VAL A 205 -17.88 27.70 -1.61
C VAL A 205 -17.02 26.47 -1.85
N TYR A 206 -16.83 26.13 -3.12
CA TYR A 206 -15.83 25.17 -3.55
C TYR A 206 -14.57 25.91 -4.01
N ALA A 207 -13.43 25.52 -3.45
CA ALA A 207 -12.12 25.97 -3.90
C ALA A 207 -11.29 24.75 -4.31
N SER A 208 -10.80 24.73 -5.55
CA SER A 208 -9.91 23.65 -6.00
C SER A 208 -8.63 23.61 -5.16
N HIS A 209 -8.04 22.43 -5.00
CA HIS A 209 -6.66 22.38 -4.49
C HIS A 209 -5.76 23.20 -5.40
N ALA A 210 -4.67 23.75 -4.85
CA ALA A 210 -3.60 24.24 -5.69
C ALA A 210 -3.23 23.11 -6.66
N PRO A 211 -3.08 23.38 -7.97
CA PRO A 211 -2.68 22.34 -8.91
C PRO A 211 -1.42 21.68 -8.35
N VAL A 212 -1.53 20.43 -7.91
CA VAL A 212 -0.38 19.56 -7.76
C VAL A 212 0.13 19.50 -9.18
N SER A 213 1.23 20.22 -9.46
CA SER A 213 1.80 20.22 -10.80
C SER A 213 1.87 18.75 -11.25
N PRO A 214 1.42 18.39 -12.46
CA PRO A 214 1.63 17.06 -12.99
C PRO A 214 3.10 16.63 -12.81
N ASP A 215 4.02 17.60 -12.86
CA ASP A 215 5.42 17.42 -12.55
C ASP A 215 5.69 16.98 -11.10
N ALA A 216 4.96 17.38 -10.07
CA ALA A 216 5.27 17.03 -8.68
C ALA A 216 5.06 15.53 -8.38
N ALA A 217 4.03 14.92 -8.97
CA ALA A 217 3.83 13.47 -8.90
C ALA A 217 4.79 12.70 -9.83
N LEU A 218 5.25 13.33 -10.92
CA LEU A 218 6.32 12.83 -11.80
C LEU A 218 7.74 13.08 -11.25
N ARG A 219 7.91 14.00 -10.29
CA ARG A 219 9.17 14.40 -9.63
C ARG A 219 9.38 13.74 -8.27
N ALA A 220 8.38 13.03 -7.75
CA ALA A 220 8.62 12.16 -6.60
C ALA A 220 9.47 10.99 -7.08
N ASP A 221 10.70 10.89 -6.58
CA ASP A 221 11.61 9.82 -6.96
C ASP A 221 10.94 8.46 -6.68
N LEU A 222 10.96 7.59 -7.69
CA LEU A 222 10.46 6.23 -7.50
C LEU A 222 11.36 5.53 -6.47
N PRO A 223 10.78 4.77 -5.51
CA PRO A 223 11.56 3.87 -4.69
C PRO A 223 12.39 2.94 -5.58
N VAL A 224 13.65 2.72 -5.21
CA VAL A 224 14.56 1.86 -5.97
C VAL A 224 14.77 0.54 -5.23
N ALA A 225 14.65 -0.57 -5.96
CA ALA A 225 15.02 -1.89 -5.48
C ALA A 225 16.01 -2.59 -6.43
N LEU A 226 16.93 -3.37 -5.87
CA LEU A 226 17.92 -4.14 -6.61
C LEU A 226 17.62 -5.65 -6.54
N THR A 227 17.71 -6.35 -7.67
CA THR A 227 17.81 -7.82 -7.67
C THR A 227 19.23 -8.28 -8.03
N ILE A 228 19.73 -9.27 -7.30
CA ILE A 228 21.02 -9.94 -7.57
C ILE A 228 20.73 -11.41 -7.83
N ALA A 229 20.63 -11.80 -9.10
CA ALA A 229 20.17 -13.14 -9.47
C ALA A 229 20.61 -13.56 -10.89
N GLY A 230 20.31 -14.80 -11.26
CA GLY A 230 20.42 -15.26 -12.64
C GLY A 230 19.30 -14.74 -13.55
N SER A 231 19.62 -14.63 -14.85
CA SER A 231 18.70 -14.30 -15.93
C SER A 231 18.02 -15.55 -16.47
N ASP A 232 16.68 -15.52 -16.54
CA ASP A 232 15.84 -16.50 -17.22
C ASP A 232 15.53 -16.04 -18.65
N SER A 233 16.06 -16.76 -19.65
CA SER A 233 15.78 -16.46 -21.07
C SER A 233 14.28 -16.49 -21.44
N GLY A 234 13.48 -17.33 -20.76
CA GLY A 234 12.03 -17.38 -20.98
C GLY A 234 11.26 -16.25 -20.29
N GLY A 235 11.93 -15.47 -19.45
CA GLY A 235 11.35 -14.35 -18.71
C GLY A 235 10.29 -14.76 -17.70
N ASN A 236 10.34 -15.97 -17.14
CA ASN A 236 9.34 -16.47 -16.19
C ASN A 236 9.81 -16.38 -14.73
N ALA A 237 11.11 -16.54 -14.49
CA ALA A 237 11.80 -16.48 -13.21
C ALA A 237 12.98 -15.49 -13.26
N GLY A 238 13.91 -15.58 -12.30
CA GLY A 238 15.14 -14.80 -12.29
C GLY A 238 14.91 -13.28 -12.26
N ILE A 239 15.90 -12.53 -12.72
CA ILE A 239 15.82 -11.05 -12.76
C ILE A 239 14.60 -10.54 -13.53
N GLN A 240 14.10 -11.28 -14.53
CA GLN A 240 12.93 -10.89 -15.32
C GLN A 240 11.64 -10.95 -14.49
N ALA A 241 11.47 -11.99 -13.66
CA ALA A 241 10.35 -12.03 -12.71
C ALA A 241 10.46 -10.92 -11.67
N ASP A 242 11.69 -10.63 -11.23
CA ASP A 242 11.95 -9.63 -10.20
C ASP A 242 11.64 -8.22 -10.70
N LEU A 243 12.17 -7.84 -11.87
CA LEU A 243 11.91 -6.55 -12.51
C LEU A 243 10.42 -6.35 -12.81
N ARG A 244 9.71 -7.41 -13.22
CA ARG A 244 8.25 -7.32 -13.42
C ARG A 244 7.51 -7.10 -12.12
N ALA A 245 7.92 -7.74 -11.03
CA ALA A 245 7.33 -7.51 -9.72
C ALA A 245 7.60 -6.07 -9.24
N PHE A 246 8.84 -5.60 -9.33
CA PHE A 246 9.22 -4.23 -9.00
C PHE A 246 8.39 -3.21 -9.81
N HIS A 247 8.33 -3.39 -11.13
CA HIS A 247 7.57 -2.50 -12.02
C HIS A 247 6.07 -2.51 -11.72
N ALA A 248 5.45 -3.69 -11.56
CA ALA A 248 4.03 -3.81 -11.21
C ALA A 248 3.72 -3.14 -9.86
N MET A 249 4.68 -3.18 -8.94
CA MET A 249 4.60 -2.48 -7.67
C MET A 249 5.08 -1.03 -7.74
N ARG A 250 5.27 -0.41 -8.90
CA ARG A 250 5.73 1.00 -9.02
C ARG A 250 7.04 1.29 -8.26
N VAL A 251 7.99 0.38 -8.38
CA VAL A 251 9.36 0.49 -7.86
C VAL A 251 10.31 0.44 -9.05
N HIS A 252 11.31 1.33 -9.09
CA HIS A 252 12.36 1.26 -10.09
C HIS A 252 13.28 0.07 -9.77
N GLY A 253 13.43 -0.84 -10.74
CA GLY A 253 14.21 -2.05 -10.57
C GLY A 253 15.60 -1.94 -11.18
N CYS A 254 16.63 -2.11 -10.36
CA CYS A 254 18.02 -2.32 -10.79
C CYS A 254 18.37 -3.82 -10.76
N THR A 255 19.39 -4.22 -11.51
CA THR A 255 19.84 -5.62 -11.57
C THR A 255 21.36 -5.74 -11.47
N ALA A 256 21.83 -6.78 -10.79
CA ALA A 256 23.16 -7.34 -10.94
C ALA A 256 23.03 -8.83 -11.30
N ILE A 257 23.57 -9.21 -12.46
CA ILE A 257 23.33 -10.52 -13.07
C ILE A 257 24.44 -11.47 -12.66
N ALA A 258 24.07 -12.52 -11.90
CA ALA A 258 25.01 -13.55 -11.43
C ALA A 258 25.24 -14.66 -12.48
N ALA A 259 24.24 -14.95 -13.30
CA ALA A 259 24.33 -15.97 -14.34
C ALA A 259 23.37 -15.66 -15.50
N LEU A 260 23.74 -16.04 -16.71
CA LEU A 260 22.86 -16.09 -17.87
C LEU A 260 22.48 -17.54 -18.12
N THR A 261 21.18 -17.83 -18.24
CA THR A 261 20.72 -19.19 -18.55
C THR A 261 20.07 -19.21 -19.93
N ALA A 262 20.49 -20.14 -20.79
CA ALA A 262 19.77 -20.49 -22.00
C ALA A 262 18.67 -21.50 -21.63
N GLN A 263 17.57 -21.02 -21.06
CA GLN A 263 16.50 -21.87 -20.53
C GLN A 263 15.12 -21.54 -21.12
N ASN A 264 14.26 -22.54 -21.11
CA ASN A 264 12.84 -22.44 -21.46
C ASN A 264 12.03 -23.41 -20.55
N PRO A 265 10.70 -23.52 -20.71
CA PRO A 265 9.90 -24.43 -19.89
C PRO A 265 10.30 -25.92 -19.98
N ASP A 266 11.01 -26.33 -21.04
CA ASP A 266 11.47 -27.71 -21.22
C ASP A 266 12.79 -28.01 -20.47
N GLY A 267 13.49 -26.97 -20.00
CA GLY A 267 14.71 -27.10 -19.21
C GLY A 267 15.78 -26.05 -19.50
N VAL A 268 16.93 -26.24 -18.87
CA VAL A 268 18.12 -25.39 -19.02
C VAL A 268 19.09 -26.08 -19.99
N ARG A 269 19.51 -25.36 -21.03
CA ARG A 269 20.45 -25.88 -22.05
C ARG A 269 21.88 -25.48 -21.76
N ASP A 270 22.07 -24.29 -21.19
CA ASP A 270 23.38 -23.75 -20.86
C ASP A 270 23.28 -22.74 -19.72
N ILE A 271 24.36 -22.61 -18.96
CA ILE A 271 24.52 -21.66 -17.86
C ILE A 271 25.89 -21.00 -17.99
N GLN A 272 25.90 -19.69 -18.22
CA GLN A 272 27.11 -18.88 -18.19
C GLN A 272 27.12 -18.03 -16.92
N LEU A 273 28.10 -18.27 -16.06
CA LEU A 273 28.28 -17.49 -14.82
C LEU A 273 28.96 -16.16 -15.13
N ALA A 274 28.57 -15.11 -14.40
CA ALA A 274 29.37 -13.90 -14.33
C ALA A 274 30.69 -14.19 -13.61
N SER A 275 31.77 -13.49 -13.97
CA SER A 275 32.97 -13.51 -13.13
C SER A 275 32.72 -12.70 -11.86
N ALA A 276 33.44 -13.04 -10.78
CA ALA A 276 33.40 -12.29 -9.52
C ALA A 276 33.71 -10.80 -9.70
N GLU A 277 34.72 -10.49 -10.53
CA GLU A 277 35.06 -9.12 -10.90
C GLU A 277 33.90 -8.40 -11.59
N ASN A 278 33.29 -9.02 -12.60
CA ASN A 278 32.19 -8.42 -13.33
C ASN A 278 30.95 -8.20 -12.44
N LEU A 279 30.61 -9.17 -11.58
CA LEU A 279 29.50 -9.00 -10.63
C LEU A 279 29.79 -7.88 -9.63
N GLY A 280 31.04 -7.77 -9.15
CA GLY A 280 31.47 -6.67 -8.29
C GLY A 280 31.26 -5.31 -8.96
N LEU A 281 31.73 -5.14 -10.19
CA LEU A 281 31.56 -3.90 -10.96
C LEU A 281 30.09 -3.55 -11.20
N GLN A 282 29.22 -4.54 -11.45
CA GLN A 282 27.77 -4.30 -11.56
C GLN A 282 27.18 -3.77 -10.25
N LEU A 283 27.56 -4.36 -9.10
CA LEU A 283 27.09 -3.92 -7.79
C LEU A 283 27.56 -2.52 -7.45
N ASP A 284 28.85 -2.23 -7.67
CA ASP A 284 29.45 -0.93 -7.38
C ASP A 284 28.76 0.17 -8.22
N ALA A 285 28.56 -0.06 -9.53
CA ALA A 285 27.88 0.88 -10.41
C ALA A 285 26.46 1.25 -9.95
N ILE A 286 25.71 0.28 -9.39
CA ILE A 286 24.35 0.52 -8.90
C ILE A 286 24.36 1.14 -7.50
N LEU A 287 25.12 0.57 -6.57
CA LEU A 287 25.11 0.96 -5.16
C LEU A 287 25.75 2.34 -4.92
N GLU A 288 26.63 2.80 -5.82
CA GLU A 288 27.20 4.16 -5.77
C GLU A 288 26.27 5.23 -6.34
N SER A 289 25.39 4.87 -7.29
CA SER A 289 24.62 5.84 -8.07
C SER A 289 23.14 5.92 -7.68
N TYR A 290 22.56 4.81 -7.25
CA TYR A 290 21.11 4.71 -7.01
C TYR A 290 20.81 4.65 -5.52
N ALA A 291 19.74 5.35 -5.10
CA ALA A 291 19.21 5.30 -3.74
C ALA A 291 18.42 3.99 -3.48
N VAL A 292 19.11 2.85 -3.54
CA VAL A 292 18.51 1.53 -3.34
C VAL A 292 18.01 1.41 -1.90
N ALA A 293 16.69 1.29 -1.71
CA ALA A 293 16.06 1.18 -0.39
C ALA A 293 15.95 -0.27 0.08
N ALA A 294 15.74 -1.20 -0.86
CA ALA A 294 15.71 -2.63 -0.58
C ALA A 294 16.32 -3.43 -1.73
N LEU A 295 16.74 -4.65 -1.45
CA LEU A 295 17.22 -5.58 -2.45
C LEU A 295 16.73 -6.98 -2.20
N LYS A 296 16.85 -7.82 -3.23
CA LYS A 296 16.72 -9.26 -3.07
C LYS A 296 17.83 -10.03 -3.76
N THR A 297 18.20 -11.18 -3.21
CA THR A 297 19.11 -12.12 -3.87
C THR A 297 18.35 -13.35 -4.34
N GLY A 298 18.66 -13.85 -5.54
CA GLY A 298 18.22 -15.15 -6.04
C GLY A 298 19.39 -16.14 -6.11
N MET A 299 19.39 -16.99 -7.14
CA MET A 299 20.49 -17.92 -7.38
C MET A 299 21.81 -17.18 -7.67
N LEU A 300 22.84 -17.42 -6.85
CA LEU A 300 24.21 -16.89 -7.00
C LEU A 300 25.23 -17.95 -7.48
N ALA A 301 24.83 -19.23 -7.55
CA ALA A 301 25.57 -20.37 -8.09
C ALA A 301 26.88 -20.80 -7.38
N THR A 302 27.78 -19.90 -7.00
CA THR A 302 29.10 -20.26 -6.46
C THR A 302 29.46 -19.51 -5.18
N SER A 303 30.36 -20.09 -4.39
CA SER A 303 30.90 -19.45 -3.17
C SER A 303 31.62 -18.13 -3.48
N GLU A 304 32.31 -18.05 -4.61
CA GLU A 304 33.00 -16.84 -5.08
C GLU A 304 32.03 -15.68 -5.29
N LEU A 305 30.93 -15.92 -6.02
CA LEU A 305 29.90 -14.88 -6.25
C LEU A 305 29.18 -14.51 -4.96
N ILE A 306 28.89 -15.48 -4.09
CA ILE A 306 28.32 -15.21 -2.75
C ILE A 306 29.24 -14.31 -1.92
N ASN A 307 30.55 -14.56 -1.94
CA ASN A 307 31.52 -13.76 -1.20
C ASN A 307 31.60 -12.32 -1.73
N VAL A 308 31.56 -12.12 -3.04
CA VAL A 308 31.50 -10.78 -3.65
C VAL A 308 30.25 -10.03 -3.20
N VAL A 309 29.09 -10.66 -3.31
CA VAL A 309 27.80 -10.07 -2.90
C VAL A 309 27.83 -9.74 -1.41
N ALA A 310 28.15 -10.69 -0.54
CA ALA A 310 28.19 -10.48 0.90
C ALA A 310 29.16 -9.36 1.29
N GLY A 311 30.35 -9.33 0.68
CA GLY A 311 31.36 -8.30 0.95
C GLY A 311 30.89 -6.89 0.60
N ARG A 312 30.15 -6.71 -0.50
CA ARG A 312 29.61 -5.40 -0.91
C ARG A 312 28.41 -5.03 -0.05
N LEU A 313 27.48 -5.95 0.17
CA LEU A 313 26.28 -5.68 0.95
C LEU A 313 26.57 -5.36 2.43
N ALA A 314 27.68 -5.84 2.98
CA ALA A 314 28.12 -5.49 4.33
C ALA A 314 28.43 -3.99 4.50
N ALA A 315 28.84 -3.29 3.43
CA ALA A 315 29.08 -1.85 3.45
C ALA A 315 27.80 -1.00 3.47
N TYR A 316 26.63 -1.61 3.23
CA TYR A 316 25.34 -0.93 3.12
C TYR A 316 24.31 -1.45 4.13
N PRO A 317 24.50 -1.23 5.45
CA PRO A 317 23.59 -1.73 6.48
C PRO A 317 22.18 -1.14 6.41
N GLY A 318 22.03 0.08 5.85
CA GLY A 318 20.73 0.75 5.71
C GLY A 318 19.80 0.19 4.62
N ILE A 319 20.31 -0.64 3.70
CA ILE A 319 19.50 -1.28 2.66
C ILE A 319 18.83 -2.52 3.24
N LEU A 320 17.51 -2.65 3.08
CA LEU A 320 16.77 -3.84 3.52
C LEU A 320 17.02 -5.02 2.57
N LYS A 321 17.33 -6.21 3.10
CA LYS A 321 17.84 -7.35 2.31
C LYS A 321 16.91 -8.55 2.41
N VAL A 322 16.25 -8.91 1.31
CA VAL A 322 15.46 -10.15 1.19
C VAL A 322 16.31 -11.22 0.53
N ILE A 323 16.76 -12.21 1.30
CA ILE A 323 17.69 -13.23 0.83
C ILE A 323 16.92 -14.53 0.56
N ASP A 324 16.75 -14.87 -0.71
CA ASP A 324 16.15 -16.15 -1.13
C ASP A 324 17.26 -17.21 -1.25
N PRO A 325 17.35 -18.19 -0.32
CA PRO A 325 18.47 -19.11 -0.24
C PRO A 325 18.30 -20.26 -1.25
N VAL A 326 18.35 -19.95 -2.54
CA VAL A 326 18.16 -20.92 -3.62
C VAL A 326 19.29 -21.95 -3.60
N MET A 327 19.04 -23.09 -2.95
CA MET A 327 20.01 -24.20 -2.79
C MET A 327 19.62 -25.45 -3.58
N VAL A 328 18.33 -25.61 -3.86
CA VAL A 328 17.75 -26.79 -4.52
C VAL A 328 16.79 -26.32 -5.61
N ALA A 329 16.87 -26.90 -6.81
CA ALA A 329 15.96 -26.59 -7.89
C ALA A 329 14.54 -27.04 -7.52
N THR A 330 13.53 -26.40 -8.10
CA THR A 330 12.13 -26.86 -7.97
C THR A 330 11.94 -28.32 -8.45
N SER A 331 12.85 -28.84 -9.27
CA SER A 331 12.93 -30.24 -9.71
C SER A 331 13.62 -31.19 -8.73
N GLY A 332 14.14 -30.69 -7.59
CA GLY A 332 14.85 -31.47 -6.57
C GLY A 332 16.36 -31.62 -6.79
N ALA A 333 16.92 -31.09 -7.88
CA ALA A 333 18.36 -31.15 -8.13
C ALA A 333 19.13 -30.18 -7.20
N ARG A 334 20.25 -30.63 -6.62
CA ARG A 334 21.15 -29.79 -5.80
C ARG A 334 21.77 -28.72 -6.71
N LEU A 335 21.51 -27.44 -6.42
CA LEU A 335 21.97 -26.31 -7.26
C LEU A 335 23.31 -25.73 -6.81
N LEU A 336 23.65 -25.89 -5.53
CA LEU A 336 24.88 -25.35 -4.94
C LEU A 336 25.80 -26.48 -4.46
N ALA A 337 27.10 -26.30 -4.70
CA ALA A 337 28.15 -27.06 -4.05
C ALA A 337 28.18 -26.75 -2.54
N ASP A 338 28.72 -27.67 -1.73
CA ASP A 338 28.73 -27.54 -0.27
C ASP A 338 29.48 -26.27 0.20
N GLU A 339 30.55 -25.87 -0.50
CA GLU A 339 31.24 -24.61 -0.25
C GLU A 339 30.37 -23.37 -0.47
N ALA A 340 29.44 -23.39 -1.43
CA ALA A 340 28.53 -22.29 -1.70
C ALA A 340 27.42 -22.22 -0.64
N VAL A 341 26.96 -23.38 -0.15
CA VAL A 341 26.04 -23.44 1.00
C VAL A 341 26.71 -22.89 2.27
N ALA A 342 27.99 -23.22 2.50
CA ALA A 342 28.74 -22.68 3.63
C ALA A 342 28.89 -21.15 3.53
N ALA A 343 29.31 -20.63 2.37
CA ALA A 343 29.43 -19.19 2.14
C ALA A 343 28.08 -18.46 2.34
N LEU A 344 26.97 -19.05 1.88
CA LEU A 344 25.63 -18.52 2.08
C LEU A 344 25.31 -18.39 3.59
N ARG A 345 25.51 -19.46 4.36
CA ARG A 345 25.24 -19.49 5.81
C ARG A 345 26.10 -18.53 6.62
N GLU A 346 27.38 -18.46 6.29
CA GLU A 346 28.36 -17.75 7.11
C GLU A 346 28.48 -16.27 6.76
N LYS A 347 28.24 -15.90 5.50
CA LYS A 347 28.54 -14.55 4.99
C LYS A 347 27.30 -13.78 4.56
N LEU A 348 26.34 -14.46 3.91
CA LEU A 348 25.22 -13.75 3.28
C LEU A 348 23.96 -13.72 4.16
N LEU A 349 23.52 -14.87 4.70
CA LEU A 349 22.34 -14.94 5.57
C LEU A 349 22.42 -14.00 6.81
N PRO A 350 23.58 -13.83 7.47
CA PRO A 350 23.69 -12.89 8.60
C PRO A 350 23.45 -11.42 8.25
N LEU A 351 23.44 -11.05 6.96
CA LEU A 351 23.16 -9.69 6.51
C LEU A 351 21.67 -9.45 6.26
N ALA A 352 20.84 -10.50 6.28
CA ALA A 352 19.45 -10.42 5.84
C ALA A 352 18.59 -9.54 6.76
N THR A 353 17.59 -8.90 6.16
CA THR A 353 16.39 -8.42 6.88
C THR A 353 15.35 -9.53 6.92
N LEU A 354 15.22 -10.28 5.83
CA LEU A 354 14.33 -11.42 5.69
C LEU A 354 15.01 -12.54 4.91
N VAL A 355 14.94 -13.77 5.41
CA VAL A 355 15.33 -14.99 4.69
C VAL A 355 14.07 -15.74 4.27
N THR A 356 13.98 -16.18 3.01
CA THR A 356 12.75 -16.79 2.45
C THR A 356 12.93 -18.24 2.02
N PRO A 357 13.34 -19.19 2.88
CA PRO A 357 13.59 -20.57 2.46
C PRO A 357 12.28 -21.31 2.17
N ASN A 358 12.30 -22.19 1.18
CA ASN A 358 11.28 -23.24 1.06
C ASN A 358 11.52 -24.37 2.08
N LEU A 359 10.61 -25.34 2.15
CA LEU A 359 10.70 -26.42 3.15
C LEU A 359 12.01 -27.24 3.04
N PRO A 360 12.42 -27.77 1.86
CA PRO A 360 13.73 -28.44 1.75
C PRO A 360 14.94 -27.57 2.09
N GLU A 361 14.93 -26.30 1.68
CA GLU A 361 16.00 -25.35 2.01
C GLU A 361 16.07 -25.11 3.51
N ALA A 362 14.92 -25.02 4.17
CA ALA A 362 14.84 -24.85 5.61
C ALA A 362 15.32 -26.07 6.39
N GLU A 363 15.00 -27.28 5.93
CA GLU A 363 15.52 -28.52 6.52
C GLU A 363 17.05 -28.53 6.50
N VAL A 364 17.63 -28.13 5.36
CA VAL A 364 19.08 -27.99 5.20
C VAL A 364 19.62 -26.93 6.17
N LEU A 365 19.04 -25.72 6.20
CA LEU A 365 19.55 -24.61 7.03
C LEU A 365 19.40 -24.86 8.54
N ALA A 366 18.31 -25.52 8.95
CA ALA A 366 18.02 -25.84 10.34
C ALA A 366 18.69 -27.14 10.81
N ASP A 367 19.21 -27.94 9.87
CA ASP A 367 19.74 -29.29 10.12
C ASP A 367 18.72 -30.18 10.86
N ALA A 368 17.46 -30.09 10.44
CA ALA A 368 16.32 -30.75 11.08
C ALA A 368 15.26 -31.13 10.06
N ARG A 369 14.50 -32.19 10.33
CA ARG A 369 13.32 -32.56 9.52
C ARG A 369 12.12 -31.70 9.89
N LEU A 370 11.34 -31.29 8.91
CA LEU A 370 10.20 -30.39 9.09
C LEU A 370 8.89 -31.08 8.68
N ASP A 371 8.48 -32.08 9.47
CA ASP A 371 7.33 -32.96 9.22
C ASP A 371 6.04 -32.56 9.95
N SER A 372 6.08 -31.50 10.76
CA SER A 372 4.95 -31.02 11.55
C SER A 372 4.98 -29.49 11.73
N ASP A 373 3.81 -28.88 11.96
CA ASP A 373 3.70 -27.44 12.25
C ASP A 373 4.60 -27.04 13.44
N ALA A 374 4.73 -27.91 14.45
CA ALA A 374 5.61 -27.69 15.60
C ALA A 374 7.10 -27.67 15.21
N ALA A 375 7.55 -28.61 14.38
CA ALA A 375 8.91 -28.63 13.86
C ALA A 375 9.21 -27.40 12.99
N ILE A 376 8.25 -27.01 12.14
CA ILE A 376 8.34 -25.79 11.30
C ILE A 376 8.49 -24.54 12.17
N MET A 377 7.67 -24.40 13.22
CA MET A 377 7.76 -23.26 14.14
C MET A 377 9.11 -23.24 14.89
N ALA A 378 9.56 -24.38 15.40
CA ALA A 378 10.84 -24.49 16.09
C ALA A 378 12.02 -24.11 15.17
N ALA A 379 12.02 -24.60 13.93
CA ALA A 379 13.04 -24.26 12.95
C ALA A 379 13.01 -22.79 12.55
N ALA A 380 11.82 -22.19 12.36
CA ALA A 380 11.69 -20.76 12.07
C ALA A 380 12.31 -19.90 13.17
N ARG A 381 12.00 -20.21 14.44
CA ARG A 381 12.57 -19.54 15.62
C ARG A 381 14.09 -19.73 15.68
N ALA A 382 14.58 -20.95 15.48
CA ALA A 382 16.01 -21.24 15.50
C ALA A 382 16.78 -20.47 14.42
N LEU A 383 16.25 -20.42 13.19
CA LEU A 383 16.84 -19.65 12.09
C LEU A 383 16.79 -18.14 12.35
N THR A 384 15.66 -17.64 12.86
CA THR A 384 15.51 -16.22 13.25
C THR A 384 16.55 -15.84 14.30
N ALA A 385 16.71 -16.66 15.34
CA ALA A 385 17.69 -16.42 16.39
C ALA A 385 19.14 -16.53 15.88
N ARG A 386 19.41 -17.49 15.00
CA ARG A 386 20.76 -17.72 14.42
C ARG A 386 21.24 -16.56 13.56
N TYR A 387 20.35 -15.96 12.76
CA TYR A 387 20.71 -14.91 11.80
C TYR A 387 20.30 -13.50 12.24
N GLY A 388 19.51 -13.37 13.31
CA GLY A 388 19.06 -12.07 13.84
C GLY A 388 18.08 -11.34 12.92
N CYS A 389 17.40 -12.05 12.02
CA CYS A 389 16.54 -11.48 10.98
C CYS A 389 15.19 -12.19 10.91
N GLY A 390 14.23 -11.63 10.17
CA GLY A 390 12.99 -12.34 9.90
C GLY A 390 13.22 -13.59 9.05
N VAL A 391 12.38 -14.61 9.22
CA VAL A 391 12.39 -15.85 8.42
C VAL A 391 10.98 -16.15 7.93
N LEU A 392 10.80 -16.22 6.61
CA LEU A 392 9.56 -16.63 5.97
C LEU A 392 9.71 -18.03 5.38
N LEU A 393 9.27 -19.03 6.14
CA LEU A 393 9.22 -20.42 5.66
C LEU A 393 8.07 -20.59 4.68
N LYS A 394 8.42 -20.78 3.40
CA LYS A 394 7.47 -20.96 2.30
C LYS A 394 6.95 -22.40 2.29
N GLY A 395 5.64 -22.58 2.44
CA GLY A 395 4.97 -23.87 2.28
C GLY A 395 4.32 -24.03 0.90
N GLY A 396 3.31 -24.90 0.79
CA GLY A 396 2.46 -24.98 -0.41
C GLY A 396 2.86 -25.97 -1.51
N HIS A 397 3.80 -26.89 -1.26
CA HIS A 397 4.05 -28.02 -2.18
C HIS A 397 2.94 -29.08 -2.09
N ASP A 398 2.21 -29.12 -0.97
CA ASP A 398 1.06 -30.00 -0.76
C ASP A 398 -0.21 -29.37 -1.35
N ARG A 399 -0.62 -29.84 -2.52
CA ARG A 399 -1.86 -29.38 -3.21
C ARG A 399 -3.14 -29.75 -2.46
N ALA A 400 -3.08 -30.62 -1.46
CA ALA A 400 -4.25 -31.02 -0.66
C ALA A 400 -4.53 -30.05 0.50
N ARG A 401 -3.67 -29.05 0.74
CA ARG A 401 -3.81 -28.07 1.83
C ARG A 401 -3.67 -26.62 1.34
N PRO A 402 -4.27 -25.64 2.05
CA PRO A 402 -4.03 -24.22 1.82
C PRO A 402 -2.53 -23.91 1.74
N SER A 403 -2.13 -23.02 0.81
CA SER A 403 -0.74 -22.56 0.73
C SER A 403 -0.42 -21.72 1.96
N ARG A 404 0.21 -22.34 2.96
CA ARG A 404 0.56 -21.75 4.25
C ARG A 404 2.05 -21.45 4.32
N ASP A 405 2.37 -20.22 4.69
CA ASP A 405 3.73 -19.80 5.00
C ASP A 405 3.80 -19.39 6.46
N LEU A 406 4.95 -19.58 7.10
CA LEU A 406 5.19 -19.15 8.48
C LEU A 406 6.24 -18.03 8.48
N LEU A 407 5.85 -16.86 8.96
CA LEU A 407 6.76 -15.75 9.24
C LEU A 407 7.15 -15.76 10.71
N SER A 408 8.45 -15.80 10.98
CA SER A 408 9.06 -15.61 12.30
C SER A 408 9.81 -14.28 12.33
N LEU A 409 9.59 -13.49 13.37
CA LEU A 409 10.19 -12.17 13.54
C LEU A 409 11.17 -12.16 14.72
N PRO A 410 12.20 -11.28 14.71
CA PRO A 410 13.19 -11.18 15.78
C PRO A 410 12.61 -10.82 17.17
N ASP A 411 11.42 -10.22 17.22
CA ASP A 411 10.70 -9.91 18.46
C ASP A 411 10.00 -11.15 19.07
N GLY A 412 10.12 -12.31 18.45
CA GLY A 412 9.52 -13.57 18.89
C GLY A 412 8.13 -13.84 18.34
N ASN A 413 7.54 -12.89 17.59
CA ASN A 413 6.22 -13.07 16.98
C ASN A 413 6.28 -14.07 15.82
N LEU A 414 5.26 -14.93 15.76
CA LEU A 414 5.05 -15.91 14.70
C LEU A 414 3.70 -15.68 14.03
N TRP A 415 3.69 -15.69 12.71
CA TRP A 415 2.50 -15.45 11.90
C TRP A 415 2.34 -16.51 10.82
N TRP A 416 1.23 -17.23 10.86
CA TRP A 416 0.78 -18.04 9.73
C TRP A 416 0.08 -17.16 8.71
N LEU A 417 0.55 -17.23 7.47
CA LEU A 417 -0.09 -16.58 6.33
C LEU A 417 -0.67 -17.64 5.42
N ALA A 418 -1.95 -17.53 5.06
CA ALA A 418 -2.63 -18.49 4.19
C ALA A 418 -3.38 -17.78 3.06
N THR A 419 -3.37 -18.39 1.88
CA THR A 419 -4.25 -18.02 0.76
C THR A 419 -5.01 -19.26 0.28
N PRO A 420 -6.16 -19.09 -0.40
CA PRO A 420 -6.80 -20.18 -1.11
C PRO A 420 -5.84 -20.87 -2.10
N VAL A 421 -6.04 -22.17 -2.32
CA VAL A 421 -5.32 -22.91 -3.37
C VAL A 421 -5.99 -22.64 -4.70
N ILE A 422 -5.19 -22.36 -5.72
CA ILE A 422 -5.66 -22.31 -7.11
C ILE A 422 -5.57 -23.73 -7.64
N ALA A 423 -6.71 -24.36 -7.90
CA ALA A 423 -6.80 -25.78 -8.25
C ALA A 423 -6.05 -26.12 -9.55
N GLU A 424 -6.20 -25.28 -10.58
CA GLU A 424 -5.61 -25.49 -11.91
C GLU A 424 -4.85 -24.24 -12.38
N PRO A 425 -3.68 -23.95 -11.78
CA PRO A 425 -2.92 -22.77 -12.15
C PRO A 425 -2.31 -22.96 -13.55
N ARG A 426 -2.48 -21.96 -14.42
CA ARG A 426 -1.84 -21.97 -15.75
C ARG A 426 -0.32 -21.90 -15.69
N SER A 427 0.22 -21.22 -14.68
CA SER A 427 1.65 -21.10 -14.46
C SER A 427 1.96 -21.07 -12.97
N THR A 428 3.03 -21.75 -12.59
CA THR A 428 3.63 -21.71 -11.25
C THR A 428 5.15 -21.52 -11.31
N HIS A 429 5.69 -21.34 -12.51
CA HIS A 429 7.11 -21.10 -12.70
C HIS A 429 7.46 -19.67 -12.25
N GLY A 430 8.51 -19.52 -11.45
CA GLY A 430 8.96 -18.23 -10.94
C GLY A 430 8.25 -17.70 -9.69
N THR A 431 7.30 -18.43 -9.09
CA THR A 431 6.53 -17.95 -7.92
C THR A 431 7.40 -17.55 -6.74
N GLY A 432 8.47 -18.30 -6.43
CA GLY A 432 9.43 -17.97 -5.38
C GLY A 432 10.22 -16.68 -5.65
N CYS A 433 10.67 -16.48 -6.90
CA CYS A 433 11.34 -15.24 -7.32
C CYS A 433 10.39 -14.05 -7.21
N THR A 434 9.16 -14.21 -7.70
CA THR A 434 8.12 -13.18 -7.63
C THR A 434 7.76 -12.83 -6.18
N LEU A 435 7.67 -13.81 -5.27
CA LEU A 435 7.38 -13.57 -3.86
C LEU A 435 8.47 -12.69 -3.22
N SER A 436 9.73 -13.12 -3.31
CA SER A 436 10.86 -12.40 -2.70
C SER A 436 11.03 -11.00 -3.31
N ALA A 437 10.83 -10.84 -4.61
CA ALA A 437 10.86 -9.54 -5.27
C ALA A 437 9.70 -8.63 -4.85
N ALA A 438 8.48 -9.15 -4.75
CA ALA A 438 7.34 -8.35 -4.31
C ALA A 438 7.50 -7.86 -2.85
N ILE A 439 8.08 -8.69 -1.98
CA ILE A 439 8.43 -8.30 -0.61
C ILE A 439 9.48 -7.18 -0.63
N ALA A 440 10.56 -7.34 -1.40
CA ALA A 440 11.60 -6.30 -1.51
C ALA A 440 11.04 -4.98 -2.06
N ALA A 441 10.12 -5.01 -3.02
CA ALA A 441 9.44 -3.81 -3.50
C ALA A 441 8.56 -3.15 -2.43
N ALA A 442 7.83 -3.93 -1.64
CA ALA A 442 7.05 -3.38 -0.53
C ALA A 442 7.95 -2.75 0.55
N LEU A 443 9.08 -3.38 0.87
CA LEU A 443 10.08 -2.83 1.79
C LEU A 443 10.71 -1.54 1.25
N ALA A 444 11.03 -1.47 -0.05
CA ALA A 444 11.56 -0.25 -0.68
C ALA A 444 10.59 0.93 -0.55
N LYS A 445 9.27 0.66 -0.45
CA LYS A 445 8.22 1.66 -0.21
C LYS A 445 8.05 2.04 1.26
N GLY A 446 8.88 1.51 2.17
CA GLY A 446 8.79 1.79 3.60
C GLY A 446 7.70 1.01 4.34
N ARG A 447 7.16 -0.08 3.75
CA ARG A 447 6.25 -0.98 4.48
C ARG A 447 7.00 -1.70 5.60
N SER A 448 6.30 -1.99 6.70
CA SER A 448 6.82 -2.88 7.73
C SER A 448 7.05 -4.29 7.16
N LEU A 449 7.89 -5.09 7.83
CA LEU A 449 8.21 -6.44 7.36
C LEU A 449 6.97 -7.35 7.24
N LEU A 450 6.07 -7.30 8.22
CA LEU A 450 4.82 -8.06 8.18
C LEU A 450 3.92 -7.63 7.01
N GLU A 451 3.73 -6.33 6.81
CA GLU A 451 2.97 -5.80 5.67
C GLU A 451 3.61 -6.18 4.33
N ALA A 452 4.94 -6.12 4.23
CA ALA A 452 5.66 -6.48 3.02
C ALA A 452 5.50 -7.96 2.66
N VAL A 453 5.49 -8.85 3.66
CA VAL A 453 5.22 -10.28 3.49
C VAL A 453 3.77 -10.52 3.07
N VAL A 454 2.80 -9.81 3.66
CA VAL A 454 1.39 -9.86 3.24
C VAL A 454 1.23 -9.40 1.79
N ASP A 455 1.89 -8.28 1.42
CA ASP A 455 1.90 -7.75 0.05
C ASP A 455 2.48 -8.76 -0.94
N GLY A 456 3.62 -9.36 -0.60
CA GLY A 456 4.25 -10.37 -1.44
C GLY A 456 3.37 -11.59 -1.66
N LYS A 457 2.70 -12.07 -0.60
CA LYS A 457 1.81 -13.23 -0.69
C LYS A 457 0.56 -12.92 -1.51
N ALA A 458 -0.04 -11.74 -1.31
CA ALA A 458 -1.17 -11.28 -2.12
C ALA A 458 -0.80 -11.11 -3.60
N PHE A 459 0.39 -10.56 -3.88
CA PHE A 459 0.91 -10.38 -5.23
C PHE A 459 1.06 -11.73 -5.93
N VAL A 460 1.74 -12.70 -5.30
CA VAL A 460 1.97 -14.02 -5.90
C VAL A 460 0.66 -14.79 -6.11
N TYR A 461 -0.26 -14.75 -5.15
CA TYR A 461 -1.57 -15.36 -5.31
C TYR A 461 -2.28 -14.84 -6.57
N GLU A 462 -2.33 -13.52 -6.73
CA GLU A 462 -2.97 -12.89 -7.88
C GLU A 462 -2.24 -13.17 -9.20
N SER A 463 -0.91 -13.19 -9.17
CA SER A 463 -0.06 -13.58 -10.31
C SER A 463 -0.32 -15.02 -10.77
N ILE A 464 -0.50 -15.97 -9.85
CA ILE A 464 -0.85 -17.35 -10.21
C ILE A 464 -2.27 -17.39 -10.79
N ARG A 465 -3.22 -16.72 -10.15
CA ARG A 465 -4.64 -16.70 -10.55
C ARG A 465 -4.83 -16.14 -11.96
N THR A 466 -4.03 -15.14 -12.31
CA THR A 466 -4.12 -14.43 -13.60
C THR A 466 -3.09 -14.90 -14.62
N GLY A 467 -2.41 -16.03 -14.37
CA GLY A 467 -1.43 -16.63 -15.28
C GLY A 467 -1.97 -16.85 -16.69
N ARG A 468 -1.11 -16.72 -17.70
CA ARG A 468 -1.49 -16.76 -19.13
C ARG A 468 -0.63 -17.73 -19.92
N GLY A 469 -1.19 -18.23 -21.03
CA GLY A 469 -0.42 -18.95 -22.04
C GLY A 469 0.29 -18.00 -22.99
N LEU A 470 1.51 -18.36 -23.40
CA LEU A 470 2.37 -17.63 -24.33
C LEU A 470 2.58 -18.47 -25.61
N GLY A 471 1.48 -18.96 -26.17
CA GLY A 471 1.48 -19.93 -27.25
C GLY A 471 1.32 -21.38 -26.76
N PRO A 472 1.70 -22.37 -27.57
CA PRO A 472 1.28 -23.76 -27.36
C PRO A 472 1.98 -24.46 -26.19
N ARG A 473 3.18 -24.01 -25.79
CA ARG A 473 4.06 -24.72 -24.84
C ARG A 473 4.53 -23.90 -23.64
N ALA A 474 4.30 -22.59 -23.63
CA ALA A 474 4.82 -21.71 -22.60
C ALA A 474 3.68 -21.04 -21.84
N THR A 475 3.90 -20.80 -20.54
CA THR A 475 2.98 -20.06 -19.69
C THR A 475 3.77 -19.11 -18.80
N VAL A 476 3.11 -18.06 -18.33
CA VAL A 476 3.72 -17.03 -17.49
C VAL A 476 2.76 -16.64 -16.38
N LEU A 477 3.32 -16.23 -15.24
CA LEU A 477 2.56 -15.58 -14.18
C LEU A 477 1.91 -14.30 -14.69
N GLY A 478 0.70 -14.02 -14.23
CA GLY A 478 0.00 -12.79 -14.54
C GLY A 478 0.55 -11.59 -13.75
N GLN A 479 0.13 -10.39 -14.15
CA GLN A 479 0.56 -9.14 -13.56
C GLN A 479 -0.60 -8.52 -12.77
N PRO A 480 -0.52 -8.45 -11.42
CA PRO A 480 -1.56 -7.86 -10.60
C PRO A 480 -1.74 -6.36 -10.89
N GLY A 481 -2.97 -5.91 -11.16
CA GLY A 481 -3.30 -4.48 -11.26
C GLY A 481 -3.59 -3.81 -9.90
N HIS A 482 -3.91 -4.62 -8.90
CA HIS A 482 -4.12 -4.26 -7.51
C HIS A 482 -3.69 -5.43 -6.61
N LEU A 483 -3.36 -5.17 -5.35
CA LEU A 483 -3.00 -6.21 -4.37
C LEU A 483 -4.26 -6.64 -3.59
N PRO A 484 -4.75 -7.89 -3.75
CA PRO A 484 -5.92 -8.36 -3.02
C PRO A 484 -5.53 -8.78 -1.59
N ARG A 485 -5.08 -7.86 -0.74
CA ARG A 485 -4.61 -8.15 0.63
C ARG A 485 -5.63 -8.92 1.46
N SER A 486 -6.93 -8.66 1.25
CA SER A 486 -8.04 -9.33 1.92
C SER A 486 -8.09 -10.85 1.69
N VAL A 487 -7.40 -11.36 0.67
CA VAL A 487 -7.31 -12.81 0.39
C VAL A 487 -6.27 -13.52 1.27
N VAL A 488 -5.36 -12.75 1.89
CA VAL A 488 -4.32 -13.29 2.77
C VAL A 488 -4.89 -13.36 4.19
N SER A 489 -5.18 -14.57 4.63
CA SER A 489 -5.50 -14.82 6.04
C SER A 489 -4.23 -14.76 6.87
N LEU A 490 -4.29 -14.02 7.97
CA LEU A 490 -3.20 -13.84 8.91
C LEU A 490 -3.64 -14.35 10.29
N ALA A 491 -2.91 -15.30 10.85
CA ALA A 491 -3.16 -15.85 12.18
C ALA A 491 -1.86 -15.88 12.99
N ALA A 492 -1.89 -15.37 14.21
CA ALA A 492 -0.76 -15.54 15.13
C ALA A 492 -0.59 -17.03 15.45
N ALA A 493 0.64 -17.53 15.39
CA ALA A 493 0.92 -18.90 15.82
C ALA A 493 0.95 -18.96 17.35
N PRO A 494 0.48 -20.07 17.96
CA PRO A 494 0.60 -20.27 19.40
C PRO A 494 2.09 -20.21 19.81
N VAL A 495 2.35 -19.56 20.95
CA VAL A 495 3.70 -19.31 21.47
C VAL A 495 4.42 -20.60 21.82
#